data_AF-A0A9P5J340-F1
#
_entry.id   AF-A0A9P5J340-F1
#
_cell.length_a   1.000
_cell.length_b   1.000
_cell.length_c   1.000
_cell.angle_alpha   90.00
_cell.angle_beta   90.00
_cell.angle_gamma   90.00
#
_symmetry.space_group_name_H-M   'P 1'
#
loop_
_entity.id
_entity.type
_entity.pdbx_description
1 polymer ?
#
loop_
_entity_poly.entity_id
_entity_poly.type
_entity_poly.pdbx_seq_one_letter_code
_entity_poly.pdbx_strand_id
1 'polypeptide(L)'
;MVFTLLALIQTRRLIVYYCIFHDGLPLQSREAFDASDDFIGRIPRVRIPPPRTYAALKRCVAHREGFEVDAAASIYLEGSDEPVANTIQMRLQEGSLGTTFNAPVAIVFDPAACRKRDGQGRRVRSEPAWRIRSDWVVYYCVFHAGLPLQSREAFDASDDFIGRIPRIHIPQPRTFAALKRCIAHREGFEADAVASMYLEGNDEAVIDTDFMQL
;
A
#
# COMPACT_ATOMS: atom_id res chain seq x y z
N MET A 1 8.42 12.58 -17.81
CA MET A 1 7.65 12.30 -16.57
C MET A 1 8.54 11.51 -15.64
N VAL A 2 8.68 11.93 -14.37
CA VAL A 2 9.44 11.20 -13.35
C VAL A 2 8.49 10.22 -12.68
N PHE A 3 8.78 8.91 -12.74
CA PHE A 3 7.91 7.87 -12.19
C PHE A 3 8.47 7.40 -10.85
N THR A 4 7.94 7.88 -9.73
CA THR A 4 8.41 7.43 -8.41
C THR A 4 7.70 6.13 -8.00
N LEU A 5 8.37 5.00 -8.27
CA LEU A 5 8.75 3.95 -7.30
C LEU A 5 8.27 2.52 -7.51
N LEU A 6 9.25 1.61 -7.37
CA LEU A 6 9.06 0.18 -7.21
C LEU A 6 9.24 -0.29 -5.77
N ALA A 7 8.29 -1.03 -5.19
CA ALA A 7 8.50 -1.75 -3.93
C ALA A 7 8.66 -3.25 -4.20
N LEU A 8 9.75 -3.88 -3.73
CA LEU A 8 9.95 -5.35 -3.80
C LEU A 8 9.50 -6.00 -2.48
N ILE A 9 8.57 -6.95 -2.57
CA ILE A 9 7.95 -7.64 -1.41
C ILE A 9 8.79 -8.87 -1.05
N GLN A 10 9.19 -9.00 0.21
CA GLN A 10 9.72 -10.25 0.75
C GLN A 10 8.96 -10.65 2.02
N THR A 11 8.14 -11.69 1.85
CA THR A 11 7.83 -12.75 2.82
C THR A 11 6.98 -12.49 4.07
N ARG A 12 6.53 -11.27 4.43
CA ARG A 12 5.48 -11.11 5.47
C ARG A 12 4.50 -9.97 5.18
N ARG A 13 3.24 -10.31 4.92
CA ARG A 13 2.16 -9.32 4.75
C ARG A 13 1.76 -8.76 6.11
N LEU A 14 2.17 -7.53 6.38
CA LEU A 14 1.59 -6.70 7.44
C LEU A 14 0.31 -6.04 6.90
N ILE A 15 -0.76 -6.09 7.69
CA ILE A 15 -2.05 -5.46 7.36
C ILE A 15 -2.27 -4.30 8.34
N VAL A 16 -2.82 -3.21 7.81
CA VAL A 16 -3.32 -2.08 8.61
C VAL A 16 -4.84 -2.17 8.62
N TYR A 17 -5.41 -2.30 9.81
CA TYR A 17 -6.83 -2.18 10.09
C TYR A 17 -7.14 -0.74 10.49
N TYR A 18 -8.23 -0.20 9.99
CA TYR A 18 -8.63 1.18 10.25
C TYR A 18 -10.16 1.32 10.33
N CYS A 19 -10.61 2.31 11.07
CA CYS A 19 -12.00 2.77 11.11
C CYS A 19 -12.05 4.20 10.58
N ILE A 20 -13.11 4.52 9.86
CA ILE A 20 -13.32 5.85 9.28
C ILE A 20 -14.40 6.54 10.09
N PHE A 21 -14.16 7.78 10.47
CA PHE A 21 -15.13 8.60 11.17
C PHE A 21 -15.39 9.91 10.43
N HIS A 22 -16.62 10.39 10.54
CA HIS A 22 -17.06 11.68 10.05
C HIS A 22 -18.09 12.24 11.02
N ASP A 23 -17.93 13.49 11.43
CA ASP A 23 -18.83 14.17 12.37
C ASP A 23 -19.06 13.36 13.66
N GLY A 24 -18.01 12.67 14.13
CA GLY A 24 -18.05 11.83 15.33
C GLY A 24 -18.76 10.48 15.15
N LEU A 25 -19.19 10.13 13.94
CA LEU A 25 -19.88 8.87 13.64
C LEU A 25 -19.00 7.97 12.75
N PRO A 26 -19.04 6.64 12.98
CA PRO A 26 -18.34 5.69 12.12
C PRO A 26 -18.99 5.62 10.74
N LEU A 27 -18.16 5.48 9.71
CA LEU A 27 -18.56 5.28 8.33
C LEU A 27 -18.19 3.88 7.87
N GLN A 28 -19.07 3.28 7.07
CA GLN A 28 -18.79 1.99 6.44
C GLN A 28 -17.62 2.10 5.47
N SER A 29 -16.63 1.24 5.65
CA SER A 29 -15.47 1.08 4.78
C SER A 29 -15.85 0.36 3.49
N ARG A 30 -15.31 0.85 2.37
CA ARG A 30 -15.37 0.19 1.06
C ARG A 30 -14.41 -0.98 0.95
N GLU A 31 -13.38 -0.98 1.77
CA GLU A 31 -12.39 -2.04 1.89
C GLU A 31 -12.61 -2.82 3.19
N ALA A 32 -13.89 -3.06 3.51
CA ALA A 32 -14.34 -3.80 4.68
C ALA A 32 -13.59 -5.12 4.83
N PHE A 33 -13.10 -5.36 6.05
CA PHE A 33 -12.41 -6.60 6.43
C PHE A 33 -13.38 -7.77 6.49
N ASP A 34 -14.55 -7.54 7.08
CA ASP A 34 -15.59 -8.55 7.30
C ASP A 34 -16.91 -8.09 6.66
N ALA A 35 -17.68 -9.02 6.11
CA ALA A 35 -19.01 -8.74 5.62
C ALA A 35 -20.02 -8.50 6.76
N SER A 36 -19.78 -9.05 7.96
CA SER A 36 -20.59 -8.82 9.16
C SER A 36 -20.34 -7.47 9.82
N ASP A 37 -19.12 -6.95 9.71
CA ASP A 37 -18.69 -5.66 10.26
C ASP A 37 -18.01 -4.85 9.17
N ASP A 38 -18.79 -3.99 8.51
CA ASP A 38 -18.31 -3.18 7.41
C ASP A 38 -17.77 -1.81 7.83
N PHE A 39 -17.62 -1.53 9.13
CA PHE A 39 -17.01 -0.29 9.62
C PHE A 39 -15.48 -0.38 9.73
N ILE A 40 -14.93 -1.60 9.79
CA ILE A 40 -13.50 -1.84 9.85
C ILE A 40 -12.97 -2.10 8.45
N GLY A 41 -12.20 -1.13 7.94
CA GLY A 41 -11.43 -1.28 6.72
C GLY A 41 -10.09 -1.95 6.94
N ARG A 42 -9.54 -2.54 5.88
CA ARG A 42 -8.16 -3.03 5.88
C ARG A 42 -7.39 -2.64 4.64
N ILE A 43 -6.09 -2.43 4.80
CA ILE A 43 -5.16 -2.22 3.69
C ILE A 43 -3.86 -2.97 3.94
N PRO A 44 -3.39 -3.80 2.99
CA PRO A 44 -2.05 -4.36 3.05
C PRO A 44 -1.02 -3.23 3.11
N ARG A 45 -0.05 -3.33 4.03
CA ARG A 45 1.05 -2.35 4.17
C ARG A 45 1.75 -2.06 2.85
N VAL A 46 1.89 -3.09 2.01
CA VAL A 46 2.52 -2.97 0.70
C VAL A 46 1.82 -1.99 -0.24
N ARG A 47 0.54 -1.69 -0.02
CA ARG A 47 -0.20 -0.68 -0.80
C ARG A 47 0.02 0.75 -0.32
N ILE A 48 0.78 0.94 0.76
CA ILE A 48 1.18 2.26 1.26
C ILE A 48 2.55 2.60 0.65
N PRO A 49 2.66 3.72 -0.08
CA PRO A 49 3.91 4.08 -0.74
C PRO A 49 5.02 4.38 0.30
N PRO A 50 6.26 3.98 0.03
CA PRO A 50 7.44 4.51 0.71
C PRO A 50 7.63 6.02 0.43
N PRO A 51 8.15 6.81 1.38
CA PRO A 51 8.39 6.45 2.78
C PRO A 51 7.06 6.29 3.52
N ARG A 52 6.85 5.14 4.17
CA ARG A 52 5.54 4.73 4.70
C ARG A 52 5.19 5.54 5.95
N THR A 53 4.66 6.73 5.74
CA THR A 53 4.24 7.69 6.77
C THR A 53 2.73 7.65 6.99
N TYR A 54 2.26 8.24 8.09
CA TYR A 54 0.82 8.43 8.30
C TYR A 54 0.18 9.33 7.23
N ALA A 55 0.94 10.25 6.62
CA ALA A 55 0.49 10.98 5.44
C ALA A 55 0.19 10.06 4.25
N ALA A 56 1.10 9.12 3.97
CA ALA A 56 0.93 8.13 2.91
C ALA A 56 -0.28 7.22 3.16
N LEU A 57 -0.45 6.73 4.40
CA LEU A 57 -1.62 5.95 4.79
C LEU A 57 -2.92 6.73 4.55
N LYS A 58 -3.00 7.99 4.99
CA LYS A 58 -4.18 8.83 4.77
C LYS A 58 -4.53 8.96 3.29
N ARG A 59 -3.56 9.31 2.44
CA ARG A 59 -3.78 9.42 0.99
C ARG A 59 -4.28 8.10 0.40
N CYS A 60 -3.69 6.98 0.81
CA CYS A 60 -4.12 5.66 0.36
C CYS A 60 -5.55 5.32 0.80
N VAL A 61 -5.88 5.52 2.09
CA VAL A 61 -7.23 5.26 2.59
C VAL A 61 -8.24 6.18 1.91
N ALA A 62 -7.95 7.48 1.83
CA ALA A 62 -8.81 8.45 1.17
C ALA A 62 -9.16 8.02 -0.26
N HIS A 63 -8.14 7.69 -1.06
CA HIS A 63 -8.32 7.21 -2.42
C HIS A 63 -9.18 5.94 -2.50
N ARG A 64 -8.92 4.94 -1.65
CA ARG A 64 -9.63 3.65 -1.68
C ARG A 64 -11.06 3.75 -1.16
N GLU A 65 -11.29 4.68 -0.26
CA GLU A 65 -12.61 4.97 0.30
C GLU A 65 -13.41 5.95 -0.55
N GLY A 66 -12.82 6.43 -1.65
CA GLY A 66 -13.39 7.33 -2.65
C GLY A 66 -13.50 8.78 -2.21
N PHE A 67 -12.75 9.19 -1.17
CA PHE A 67 -12.54 10.59 -0.85
C PHE A 67 -11.50 11.21 -1.78
N GLU A 68 -11.43 12.55 -1.80
CA GLU A 68 -10.30 13.22 -2.44
C GLU A 68 -8.98 12.80 -1.79
N VAL A 69 -7.94 12.56 -2.60
CA VAL A 69 -6.65 12.03 -2.14
C VAL A 69 -5.99 12.92 -1.08
N ASP A 70 -6.19 14.23 -1.20
CA ASP A 70 -5.68 15.25 -0.28
C ASP A 70 -6.75 15.73 0.72
N ALA A 71 -7.81 14.93 0.91
CA ALA A 71 -8.81 15.21 1.93
C ALA A 71 -8.16 15.41 3.30
N ALA A 72 -8.56 16.49 3.96
CA ALA A 72 -8.11 16.78 5.31
C ALA A 72 -8.67 15.71 6.26
N ALA A 73 -7.76 15.07 6.99
CA ALA A 73 -8.06 14.00 7.92
C ALA A 73 -6.99 13.90 8.99
N SER A 74 -7.40 13.43 10.16
CA SER A 74 -6.56 13.18 11.32
C SER A 74 -6.51 11.69 11.61
N ILE A 75 -5.33 11.20 12.00
CA ILE A 75 -5.15 9.82 12.43
C ILE A 75 -4.98 9.79 13.94
N TYR A 76 -5.78 8.99 14.61
CA TYR A 76 -5.67 8.72 16.04
C TYR A 76 -5.27 7.26 16.24
N LEU A 77 -4.35 7.06 17.17
CA LEU A 77 -3.92 5.74 17.60
C LEU A 77 -4.68 5.38 18.88
N GLU A 78 -4.87 4.08 19.13
CA GLU A 78 -5.53 3.61 20.35
C GLU A 78 -4.84 4.17 21.61
N GLY A 79 -5.63 4.71 22.54
CA GLY A 79 -5.13 5.29 23.78
C GLY A 79 -4.55 6.70 23.67
N SER A 80 -4.68 7.37 22.52
CA SER A 80 -4.27 8.77 22.35
C SER A 80 -5.44 9.67 21.96
N ASP A 81 -5.57 10.79 22.66
CA ASP A 81 -6.53 11.86 22.33
C ASP A 81 -5.99 12.87 21.31
N GLU A 82 -4.70 12.77 20.97
CA GLU A 82 -4.04 13.66 20.02
C GLU A 82 -3.80 12.97 18.68
N PRO A 83 -3.97 13.69 17.55
CA PRO A 83 -3.70 13.12 16.26
C PRO A 83 -2.20 12.91 16.06
N VAL A 84 -1.85 11.78 15.46
CA VAL A 84 -0.46 11.46 15.13
C VAL A 84 0.04 12.37 14.02
N ALA A 85 1.29 12.83 14.14
CA ALA A 85 1.88 13.71 13.15
C ALA A 85 2.12 12.99 11.81
N ASN A 86 1.78 13.66 10.72
CA ASN A 86 1.88 13.16 9.34
C ASN A 86 3.28 12.73 8.91
N THR A 87 4.30 13.34 9.52
CA THR A 87 5.72 13.11 9.23
C THR A 87 6.27 11.85 9.88
N ILE A 88 5.55 11.28 10.86
CA ILE A 88 5.98 10.07 11.55
C ILE A 88 5.88 8.88 10.60
N GLN A 89 6.98 8.13 10.52
CA GLN A 89 7.01 6.85 9.82
C GLN A 89 6.21 5.79 10.58
N MET A 90 5.42 5.02 9.86
CA MET A 90 4.64 3.94 10.42
C MET A 90 5.54 2.74 10.72
N ARG A 91 5.69 2.42 12.00
CA ARG A 91 6.34 1.18 12.45
C ARG A 91 5.29 0.10 12.63
N LEU A 92 5.00 -0.62 11.54
CA LEU A 92 4.14 -1.80 11.58
C LEU A 92 4.98 -3.00 12.00
N GLN A 93 4.92 -3.36 13.27
CA GLN A 93 5.42 -4.62 13.83
C GLN A 93 4.25 -5.45 14.37
N GLU A 94 4.39 -6.77 14.49
CA GLU A 94 3.36 -7.59 15.14
C GLU A 94 3.08 -7.04 16.56
N GLY A 95 1.80 -6.73 16.85
CA GLY A 95 1.39 -6.09 18.11
C GLY A 95 1.48 -4.56 18.12
N SER A 96 1.87 -3.92 17.02
CA SER A 96 1.78 -2.45 16.88
C SER A 96 0.34 -2.01 16.56
N LEU A 97 0.02 -0.75 16.87
CA LEU A 97 -1.33 -0.19 16.73
C LEU A 97 -1.79 -0.24 15.26
N GLY A 98 -3.05 -0.63 15.05
CA GLY A 98 -3.60 -0.85 13.72
C GLY A 98 -3.25 -2.19 13.07
N THR A 99 -2.51 -3.09 13.73
CA THR A 99 -2.18 -4.40 13.14
C THR A 99 -3.19 -5.50 13.45
N THR A 100 -4.17 -5.23 14.29
CA THR A 100 -5.28 -6.14 14.59
C THR A 100 -6.62 -5.42 14.40
N PHE A 101 -7.66 -6.16 14.05
CA PHE A 101 -9.01 -5.61 13.90
C PHE A 101 -9.62 -5.15 15.22
N ASN A 102 -9.14 -5.66 16.37
CA ASN A 102 -9.58 -5.23 17.71
C ASN A 102 -9.03 -3.86 18.11
N ALA A 103 -7.96 -3.42 17.46
CA ALA A 103 -7.26 -2.16 17.73
C ALA A 103 -6.97 -1.41 16.41
N PRO A 104 -8.01 -1.03 15.64
CA PRO A 104 -7.84 -0.38 14.35
C PRO A 104 -7.38 1.08 14.53
N VAL A 105 -6.69 1.61 13.52
CA VAL A 105 -6.36 3.04 13.46
C VAL A 105 -7.64 3.84 13.20
N ALA A 106 -7.92 4.86 14.01
CA ALA A 106 -9.04 5.76 13.76
C ALA A 106 -8.62 6.86 12.78
N ILE A 107 -9.35 7.00 11.67
CA ILE A 107 -9.11 8.02 10.65
C ILE A 107 -10.35 8.91 10.61
N VAL A 108 -10.21 10.14 11.07
CA VAL A 108 -11.30 11.12 11.16
C VAL A 108 -11.16 12.08 9.98
N PHE A 109 -12.10 12.04 9.05
CA PHE A 109 -12.13 12.96 7.91
C PHE A 109 -12.89 14.23 8.25
N ASP A 110 -12.40 15.36 7.73
CA ASP A 110 -13.09 16.63 7.88
C ASP A 110 -14.46 16.60 7.18
N PRO A 111 -15.45 17.35 7.69
CA PRO A 111 -16.81 17.33 7.15
C PRO A 111 -16.89 17.68 5.66
N ALA A 112 -15.99 18.54 5.18
CA ALA A 112 -15.92 18.94 3.79
C ALA A 112 -15.47 17.81 2.84
N ALA A 113 -14.68 16.85 3.33
CA ALA A 113 -14.18 15.73 2.54
C ALA A 113 -15.27 14.71 2.22
N CYS A 114 -16.21 14.48 3.14
CA CYS A 114 -17.24 13.44 2.99
C CYS A 114 -18.28 13.74 1.91
N ARG A 115 -18.51 15.02 1.59
CA ARG A 115 -19.41 15.44 0.50
C ARG A 115 -18.92 15.01 -0.89
N LYS A 116 -17.65 14.64 -1.01
CA LYS A 116 -17.00 14.27 -2.26
C LYS A 116 -16.68 12.78 -2.33
N ARG A 117 -17.19 11.98 -1.39
CA ARG A 117 -17.09 10.51 -1.49
C ARG A 117 -17.83 10.08 -2.75
N ASP A 118 -17.11 9.57 -3.75
CA ASP A 118 -17.71 9.19 -5.04
C ASP A 118 -18.76 8.08 -4.88
N GLY A 119 -19.50 7.70 -5.93
CA GLY A 119 -20.55 6.67 -5.85
C GLY A 119 -20.07 5.21 -5.95
N GLN A 120 -18.76 4.94 -5.88
CA GLN A 120 -18.23 3.61 -6.21
C GLN A 120 -18.66 2.53 -5.20
N GLY A 121 -18.99 1.34 -5.71
CA GLY A 121 -19.57 0.24 -4.93
C GLY A 121 -18.61 -0.40 -3.91
N ARG A 122 -19.20 -1.02 -2.88
CA ARG A 122 -18.51 -1.73 -1.79
C ARG A 122 -17.67 -2.90 -2.33
N ARG A 123 -16.45 -3.08 -1.81
CA ARG A 123 -15.56 -4.20 -2.15
C ARG A 123 -15.21 -5.00 -0.89
N VAL A 124 -15.95 -6.07 -0.62
CA VAL A 124 -15.51 -7.06 0.38
C VAL A 124 -14.44 -7.91 -0.29
N ARG A 125 -13.17 -7.71 0.10
CA ARG A 125 -12.07 -8.53 -0.41
C ARG A 125 -11.87 -9.70 0.55
N SER A 126 -11.97 -10.94 0.08
CA SER A 126 -11.49 -12.11 0.81
C SER A 126 -9.98 -12.01 1.03
N GLU A 127 -9.42 -12.63 2.08
CA GLU A 127 -7.97 -12.84 2.12
C GLU A 127 -7.57 -13.59 0.84
N PRO A 128 -6.65 -13.04 0.01
CA PRO A 128 -6.11 -13.83 -1.07
C PRO A 128 -5.40 -15.05 -0.48
N ALA A 129 -5.50 -16.22 -1.11
CA ALA A 129 -4.82 -17.42 -0.67
C ALA A 129 -3.31 -17.35 -0.99
N TRP A 130 -2.56 -16.43 -0.38
CA TRP A 130 -1.10 -16.34 -0.55
C TRP A 130 -0.41 -17.46 0.24
N ARG A 131 -0.34 -18.65 -0.36
CA ARG A 131 0.55 -19.74 0.07
C ARG A 131 1.69 -20.00 -0.91
N ILE A 132 2.14 -19.01 -1.68
CA ILE A 132 3.29 -19.21 -2.56
C ILE A 132 4.58 -18.84 -1.83
N ARG A 133 5.04 -19.80 -1.04
CA ARG A 133 6.45 -19.96 -0.67
C ARG A 133 7.26 -20.31 -1.92
N SER A 134 7.62 -19.33 -2.74
CA SER A 134 8.72 -19.54 -3.68
C SER A 134 9.65 -18.34 -3.68
N ASP A 135 10.85 -18.58 -3.15
CA ASP A 135 12.14 -17.92 -3.39
C ASP A 135 12.46 -17.65 -4.88
N TRP A 136 11.63 -18.18 -5.79
CA TRP A 136 11.74 -18.08 -7.24
C TRP A 136 10.94 -16.93 -7.87
N VAL A 137 10.14 -16.18 -7.11
CA VAL A 137 9.30 -15.09 -7.63
C VAL A 137 9.51 -13.80 -6.84
N VAL A 138 9.74 -12.72 -7.57
CA VAL A 138 9.73 -11.35 -7.07
C VAL A 138 8.34 -10.78 -7.21
N TYR A 139 7.78 -10.25 -6.14
CA TYR A 139 6.54 -9.48 -6.19
C TYR A 139 6.83 -8.00 -6.03
N TYR A 140 6.05 -7.16 -6.71
CA TYR A 140 6.25 -5.72 -6.68
C TYR A 140 4.96 -4.93 -6.75
N CYS A 141 5.01 -3.70 -6.22
CA CYS A 141 4.00 -2.67 -6.44
C CYS A 141 4.63 -1.48 -7.16
N VAL A 142 3.90 -0.87 -8.08
CA VAL A 142 4.29 0.38 -8.73
C VAL A 142 3.44 1.51 -8.19
N PHE A 143 4.05 2.65 -7.91
CA PHE A 143 3.37 3.85 -7.47
C PHE A 143 3.56 5.00 -8.46
N HIS A 144 2.55 5.87 -8.54
CA HIS A 144 2.62 7.14 -9.24
C HIS A 144 1.95 8.22 -8.42
N ALA A 145 2.63 9.33 -8.18
CA ALA A 145 2.16 10.43 -7.32
C ALA A 145 1.67 9.97 -5.93
N GLY A 146 2.30 8.92 -5.37
CA GLY A 146 1.94 8.37 -4.05
C GLY A 146 0.70 7.48 -4.04
N LEU A 147 0.20 7.05 -5.20
CA LEU A 147 -0.91 6.10 -5.32
C LEU A 147 -0.46 4.82 -6.02
N PRO A 148 -0.95 3.65 -5.59
CA PRO A 148 -0.61 2.39 -6.26
C PRO A 148 -1.24 2.35 -7.65
N LEU A 149 -0.47 1.92 -8.64
CA LEU A 149 -0.94 1.66 -9.99
C LEU A 149 -1.37 0.20 -10.12
N GLN A 150 -2.44 -0.03 -10.88
CA GLN A 150 -2.85 -1.37 -11.26
C GLN A 150 -1.71 -1.99 -12.10
N SER A 151 -1.27 -3.17 -11.71
CA SER A 151 -0.21 -3.90 -12.40
C SER A 151 -0.78 -4.62 -13.60
N ARG A 152 -0.08 -4.56 -14.73
CA ARG A 152 -0.38 -5.36 -15.94
C ARG A 152 -0.03 -6.83 -15.75
N GLU A 153 0.84 -7.12 -14.79
CA GLU A 153 1.27 -8.46 -14.39
C GLU A 153 0.63 -8.88 -13.06
N ALA A 154 -0.61 -8.42 -12.83
CA ALA A 154 -1.39 -8.68 -11.64
C ALA A 154 -1.33 -10.16 -11.23
N PHE A 155 -0.87 -10.40 -10.01
CA PHE A 155 -0.76 -11.75 -9.44
C PHE A 155 -2.13 -12.39 -9.19
N ASP A 156 -3.09 -11.57 -8.76
CA ASP A 156 -4.44 -12.00 -8.37
C ASP A 156 -5.46 -10.99 -8.89
N ALA A 157 -6.55 -11.47 -9.49
CA ALA A 157 -7.67 -10.64 -9.92
C ALA A 157 -8.34 -9.89 -8.76
N SER A 158 -8.22 -10.40 -7.52
CA SER A 158 -8.68 -9.73 -6.31
C SER A 158 -7.68 -8.70 -5.74
N ASP A 159 -6.43 -8.71 -6.21
CA ASP A 159 -5.32 -7.83 -5.79
C ASP A 159 -4.47 -7.44 -7.02
N ASP A 160 -5.09 -6.65 -7.89
CA ASP A 160 -4.60 -6.26 -9.22
C ASP A 160 -3.50 -5.18 -9.21
N PHE A 161 -3.04 -4.76 -8.04
CA PHE A 161 -1.98 -3.76 -7.87
C PHE A 161 -0.60 -4.39 -7.68
N ILE A 162 -0.54 -5.71 -7.51
CA ILE A 162 0.72 -6.43 -7.23
C ILE A 162 1.13 -7.20 -8.46
N GLY A 163 2.24 -6.78 -9.04
CA GLY A 163 2.91 -7.48 -10.13
C GLY A 163 3.80 -8.61 -9.63
N ARG A 164 4.12 -9.55 -10.51
CA ARG A 164 5.09 -10.63 -10.25
C ARG A 164 6.09 -10.80 -11.38
N ILE A 165 7.32 -11.17 -11.02
CA ILE A 165 8.38 -11.54 -11.97
C ILE A 165 9.08 -12.79 -11.47
N PRO A 166 9.08 -13.89 -12.24
CA PRO A 166 9.96 -15.02 -11.97
C PRO A 166 11.42 -14.56 -11.95
N ARG A 167 12.17 -14.96 -10.92
CA ARG A 167 13.59 -14.58 -10.74
C ARG A 167 14.47 -14.99 -11.92
N ILE A 168 14.13 -16.09 -12.59
CA ILE A 168 14.81 -16.55 -13.81
C ILE A 168 14.65 -15.61 -15.00
N HIS A 169 13.65 -14.74 -14.98
CA HIS A 169 13.43 -13.72 -16.03
C HIS A 169 14.17 -12.41 -15.75
N ILE A 170 14.97 -12.33 -14.68
CA ILE A 170 15.84 -11.18 -14.39
C ILE A 170 17.25 -11.52 -14.92
N PRO A 171 17.81 -10.71 -15.83
CA PRO A 171 19.09 -11.02 -16.45
C PRO A 171 20.24 -10.94 -15.45
N GLN A 172 21.33 -11.63 -15.77
CA GLN A 172 22.60 -11.48 -15.04
C GLN A 172 23.35 -10.24 -15.54
N PRO A 173 24.06 -9.49 -14.68
CA PRO A 173 24.08 -9.62 -13.23
C PRO A 173 22.74 -9.24 -12.61
N ARG A 174 22.26 -10.02 -11.63
CA ARG A 174 20.97 -9.79 -10.95
C ARG A 174 21.04 -8.59 -10.00
N THR A 175 21.06 -7.40 -10.57
CA THR A 175 21.03 -6.13 -9.84
C THR A 175 19.64 -5.54 -9.79
N PHE A 176 19.46 -4.57 -8.91
CA PHE A 176 18.25 -3.77 -8.84
C PHE A 176 17.97 -3.00 -10.14
N ALA A 177 18.99 -2.55 -10.88
CA ALA A 177 18.83 -1.98 -12.22
C ALA A 177 18.21 -2.98 -13.22
N ALA A 178 18.65 -4.24 -13.21
CA ALA A 178 18.13 -5.28 -14.09
C ALA A 178 16.65 -5.57 -13.81
N LEU A 179 16.28 -5.66 -12.54
CA LEU A 179 14.88 -5.81 -12.13
C LEU A 179 14.03 -4.61 -12.53
N LYS A 180 14.52 -3.38 -12.30
CA LYS A 180 13.79 -2.15 -12.62
C LYS A 180 13.47 -2.07 -14.12
N ARG A 181 14.42 -2.42 -14.98
CA ARG A 181 14.19 -2.55 -16.44
C ARG A 181 13.15 -3.61 -16.79
N CYS A 182 13.21 -4.77 -16.14
CA CYS A 182 12.23 -5.84 -16.36
C CYS A 182 10.81 -5.39 -16.03
N ILE A 183 10.65 -4.57 -15.00
CA ILE A 183 9.35 -4.05 -14.59
C ILE A 183 8.90 -2.94 -15.52
N ALA A 184 9.78 -1.99 -15.85
CA ALA A 184 9.48 -0.94 -16.81
C ALA A 184 8.94 -1.53 -18.11
N HIS A 185 9.63 -2.53 -18.67
CA HIS A 185 9.19 -3.23 -19.88
C HIS A 185 7.81 -3.89 -19.72
N ARG A 186 7.56 -4.61 -18.63
CA ARG A 186 6.29 -5.35 -18.42
C ARG A 186 5.11 -4.44 -18.15
N GLU A 187 5.32 -3.37 -17.40
CA GLU A 187 4.28 -2.40 -17.07
C GLU A 187 4.07 -1.37 -18.19
N GLY A 188 4.95 -1.33 -19.18
CA GLY A 188 4.87 -0.43 -20.33
C GLY A 188 5.37 0.99 -20.02
N PHE A 189 6.32 1.12 -19.09
CA PHE A 189 7.06 2.36 -18.86
C PHE A 189 8.26 2.46 -19.78
N GLU A 190 8.67 3.70 -20.08
CA GLU A 190 9.91 3.98 -20.81
C GLU A 190 11.14 3.40 -20.09
N ALA A 191 12.12 2.91 -20.86
CA ALA A 191 13.30 2.24 -20.32
C ALA A 191 14.16 3.15 -19.41
N ASP A 192 14.10 4.47 -19.62
CA ASP A 192 14.80 5.50 -18.86
C ASP A 192 13.92 6.17 -17.79
N ALA A 193 12.79 5.55 -17.45
CA ALA A 193 11.95 6.04 -16.37
C ALA A 193 12.75 6.09 -15.06
N VAL A 194 13.02 7.31 -14.58
CA VAL A 194 13.66 7.53 -13.29
C VAL A 194 12.67 7.12 -12.21
N ALA A 195 12.95 5.98 -11.59
CA ALA A 195 12.22 5.44 -10.46
C ALA A 195 13.21 5.02 -9.38
N SER A 196 12.94 5.37 -8.13
CA SER A 196 13.64 4.76 -7.01
C SER A 196 13.05 3.36 -6.74
N MET A 197 13.73 2.50 -5.98
CA MET A 197 13.18 1.21 -5.57
C MET A 197 13.42 0.99 -4.08
N TYR A 198 12.48 0.34 -3.39
CA TYR A 198 12.48 0.17 -1.93
C TYR A 198 12.16 -1.27 -1.61
N LEU A 199 12.80 -1.81 -0.58
CA LEU A 199 12.48 -3.15 -0.08
C LEU A 199 11.33 -3.09 0.93
N GLU A 200 10.54 -4.15 1.02
CA GLU A 200 9.58 -4.28 2.11
C GLU A 200 10.28 -4.33 3.46
N GLY A 201 9.92 -3.40 4.35
CA GLY A 201 10.57 -3.26 5.66
C GLY A 201 11.74 -2.27 5.67
N ASN A 202 12.13 -1.76 4.50
CA ASN A 202 13.07 -0.64 4.36
C ASN A 202 12.34 0.58 3.75
N ASP A 203 12.56 1.76 4.33
CA ASP A 203 12.06 3.04 3.81
C ASP A 203 13.19 3.90 3.21
N GLU A 204 14.35 3.28 2.97
CA GLU A 204 15.45 3.81 2.16
C GLU A 204 15.44 3.19 0.76
N ALA A 205 15.81 3.99 -0.23
CA ALA A 205 15.91 3.53 -1.60
C ALA A 205 17.14 2.61 -1.76
N VAL A 206 16.97 1.50 -2.46
CA VAL A 206 18.09 0.63 -2.83
C VAL A 206 18.94 1.28 -3.92
N ILE A 207 20.23 0.93 -3.93
CA ILE A 207 21.16 1.39 -4.94
C ILE A 207 21.07 0.46 -6.15
N ASP A 208 20.95 1.03 -7.34
CA ASP A 208 20.72 0.28 -8.59
C ASP A 208 21.82 -0.74 -8.93
N THR A 209 23.04 -0.47 -8.49
CA THR A 209 24.21 -1.33 -8.69
C THR A 209 24.24 -2.50 -7.73
N ASP A 210 23.48 -2.47 -6.64
CA ASP A 210 23.52 -3.53 -5.64
C ASP A 210 22.91 -4.82 -6.20
N PHE A 211 23.53 -5.94 -5.82
CA PHE A 211 23.02 -7.25 -6.13
C PHE A 211 21.79 -7.55 -5.29
N MET A 212 20.79 -8.15 -5.93
CA MET A 212 19.60 -8.62 -5.26
C MET A 212 19.95 -9.81 -4.37
N GLN A 213 20.05 -9.58 -3.05
CA GLN A 213 20.19 -10.63 -2.03
C GLN A 213 18.82 -11.28 -1.79
N LEU A 214 18.32 -12.05 -2.77
CA LEU A 214 17.07 -12.81 -2.68
C LEU A 214 17.29 -14.31 -2.48
#